data_AF-A0A4R4SZM0-F1
#
_entry.id   AF-A0A4R4SZM0-F1
#
_cell.length_a   1.000
_cell.length_b   1.000
_cell.length_c   1.000
_cell.angle_alpha   90.00
_cell.angle_beta   90.00
_cell.angle_gamma   90.00
#
_symmetry.space_group_name_H-M   'P 1'
#
loop_
_entity.id
_entity.type
_entity.pdbx_description
1 polymer ?
#
loop_
_entity_poly.entity_id
_entity_poly.type
_entity_poly.pdbx_seq_one_letter_code
_entity_poly.pdbx_strand_id
1 'polypeptide(L)'
;MPRKARTLAQTYRRFAEVEPAGTSPLYERVAIALSESAEALHAIETAPARKRHPALILAALHDLALSGRAPALAAAYTAANPDAAADAALDTLLTMTDEVATIAAHRKTRTGETGRYAVLYPAITEAAHRAGANTIGLIDVGCSAALNLNVDRVGITYGPGQSLGDPSSPVQLSASLVGERPV
;
A
#
# COMPACT_ATOMS: atom_id res chain seq x y z
N MET A 1 -5.64 9.27 -35.53
CA MET A 1 -5.91 7.88 -35.12
C MET A 1 -6.42 7.90 -33.68
N PRO A 2 -7.71 7.60 -33.40
CA PRO A 2 -8.18 7.51 -32.02
C PRO A 2 -7.53 6.30 -31.33
N ARG A 3 -6.96 6.50 -30.14
CA ARG A 3 -6.39 5.41 -29.33
C ARG A 3 -7.53 4.44 -28.99
N LYS A 4 -7.43 3.16 -29.39
CA LYS A 4 -8.36 2.11 -28.92
C LYS A 4 -8.39 2.13 -27.39
N ALA A 5 -9.60 2.09 -26.82
CA ALA A 5 -9.75 1.92 -25.37
C ALA A 5 -9.08 0.62 -24.94
N ARG A 6 -8.30 0.66 -23.85
CA ARG A 6 -7.65 -0.52 -23.29
C ARG A 6 -8.70 -1.49 -22.75
N THR A 7 -8.46 -2.78 -22.91
CA THR A 7 -9.28 -3.81 -22.24
C THR A 7 -9.02 -3.81 -20.73
N LEU A 8 -9.90 -4.47 -19.97
CA LEU A 8 -9.73 -4.62 -18.53
C LEU A 8 -8.43 -5.39 -18.22
N ALA A 9 -8.19 -6.52 -18.91
CA ALA A 9 -6.94 -7.28 -18.81
C ALA A 9 -5.70 -6.41 -19.05
N GLN A 10 -5.69 -5.60 -20.12
CA GLN A 10 -4.59 -4.67 -20.41
C GLN A 10 -4.40 -3.60 -19.33
N THR A 11 -5.47 -3.22 -18.65
CA THR A 11 -5.41 -2.25 -17.55
C THR A 11 -4.75 -2.85 -16.32
N TYR A 12 -5.09 -4.09 -15.96
CA TYR A 12 -4.48 -4.81 -14.84
C TYR A 12 -2.99 -5.13 -15.09
N ARG A 13 -2.66 -5.59 -16.30
CA ARG A 13 -1.26 -5.86 -16.68
C ARG A 13 -0.41 -4.59 -16.62
N ARG A 14 -0.91 -3.50 -17.22
CA ARG A 14 -0.21 -2.21 -17.15
C ARG A 14 -0.11 -1.68 -15.72
N PHE A 15 -1.14 -1.88 -14.90
CA PHE A 15 -1.07 -1.50 -13.50
C PHE A 15 0.10 -2.22 -12.85
N ALA A 16 0.21 -3.55 -12.99
CA ALA A 16 1.32 -4.33 -12.44
C ALA A 16 2.71 -3.80 -12.85
N GLU A 17 2.86 -3.36 -14.11
CA GLU A 17 4.11 -2.82 -14.65
C GLU A 17 4.46 -1.40 -14.17
N VAL A 18 3.48 -0.59 -13.74
CA VAL A 18 3.67 0.86 -13.56
C VAL A 18 3.46 1.34 -12.13
N GLU A 19 2.45 0.82 -11.42
CA GLU A 19 2.06 1.35 -10.10
C GLU A 19 2.69 0.59 -8.91
N PRO A 20 2.59 -0.75 -8.81
CA PRO A 20 3.27 -1.52 -7.77
C PRO A 20 4.70 -1.89 -8.16
N ALA A 21 5.13 -1.67 -9.41
CA ALA A 21 6.45 -2.06 -9.88
C ALA A 21 7.56 -1.43 -9.00
N GLY A 22 8.29 -2.30 -8.32
CA GLY A 22 9.35 -1.92 -7.38
C GLY A 22 8.87 -1.51 -5.97
N THR A 23 7.55 -1.40 -5.73
CA THR A 23 6.99 -1.03 -4.39
C THR A 23 6.24 -2.16 -3.70
N SER A 24 5.62 -3.10 -4.44
CA SER A 24 4.94 -4.26 -3.85
C SER A 24 4.92 -5.49 -4.79
N PRO A 25 5.84 -6.45 -4.60
CA PRO A 25 5.85 -7.71 -5.37
C PRO A 25 4.55 -8.51 -5.25
N LEU A 26 3.87 -8.42 -4.10
CA LEU A 26 2.57 -9.07 -3.87
C LEU A 26 1.49 -8.50 -4.81
N TYR A 27 1.35 -7.18 -4.88
CA TYR A 27 0.32 -6.54 -5.70
C TYR A 27 0.62 -6.64 -7.20
N GLU A 28 1.89 -6.60 -7.58
CA GLU A 28 2.31 -6.89 -8.95
C GLU A 28 1.86 -8.29 -9.36
N ARG A 29 2.20 -9.32 -8.56
CA ARG A 29 1.89 -10.70 -8.88
C ARG A 29 0.38 -10.98 -8.92
N VAL A 30 -0.38 -10.45 -7.96
CA VAL A 30 -1.84 -10.56 -7.94
C VAL A 30 -2.47 -9.86 -9.15
N ALA A 31 -2.03 -8.64 -9.49
CA ALA A 31 -2.58 -7.91 -10.64
C ALA A 31 -2.32 -8.61 -11.98
N ILE A 32 -1.15 -9.25 -12.14
CA ILE A 32 -0.84 -10.10 -13.29
C ILE A 32 -1.81 -11.28 -13.35
N ALA A 33 -1.96 -12.04 -12.25
CA ALA A 33 -2.83 -13.21 -12.20
C ALA A 33 -4.29 -12.86 -12.52
N LEU A 34 -4.81 -11.76 -11.96
CA LEU A 34 -6.14 -11.25 -12.29
C LEU A 34 -6.29 -10.86 -13.77
N SER A 35 -5.22 -10.40 -14.41
CA SER A 35 -5.24 -10.05 -15.84
C SER A 35 -5.27 -11.25 -16.78
N GLU A 36 -4.90 -12.43 -16.28
CA GLU A 36 -4.76 -13.68 -17.05
C GLU A 36 -5.96 -14.63 -16.88
N SER A 37 -6.79 -14.44 -15.85
CA SER A 37 -8.02 -15.23 -15.65
C SER A 37 -9.25 -14.53 -16.24
N ALA A 38 -9.93 -15.22 -17.15
CA ALA A 38 -11.17 -14.72 -17.75
C ALA A 38 -12.31 -14.65 -16.71
N GLU A 39 -12.37 -15.62 -15.79
CA GLU A 39 -13.34 -15.69 -14.70
C GLU A 39 -13.16 -14.53 -13.73
N ALA A 40 -11.92 -14.23 -13.35
CA ALA A 40 -11.61 -13.10 -12.48
C ALA A 40 -12.00 -11.76 -13.11
N LEU A 41 -11.71 -11.58 -14.40
CA LEU A 41 -12.11 -10.38 -15.14
C LEU A 41 -13.63 -10.25 -15.21
N HIS A 42 -14.35 -11.35 -15.43
CA HIS A 42 -15.81 -11.35 -15.42
C HIS A 42 -16.37 -11.01 -14.03
N ALA A 43 -15.79 -11.56 -12.96
CA ALA A 43 -16.14 -11.21 -11.60
C ALA A 43 -15.93 -9.70 -11.31
N ILE A 44 -14.82 -9.12 -11.76
CA ILE A 44 -14.57 -7.66 -11.62
C ILE A 44 -15.60 -6.84 -12.42
N GLU A 45 -16.10 -7.34 -13.54
CA GLU A 45 -17.10 -6.65 -14.35
C GLU A 45 -18.47 -6.51 -13.65
N THR A 46 -18.76 -7.30 -12.62
CA THR A 46 -19.95 -7.13 -11.77
C THR A 46 -19.94 -5.79 -11.02
N ALA A 47 -18.75 -5.25 -10.71
CA ALA A 47 -18.63 -3.95 -10.08
C ALA A 47 -18.93 -2.81 -11.08
N PRO A 48 -19.44 -1.64 -10.62
CA PRO A 48 -19.66 -0.49 -11.49
C PRO A 48 -18.38 -0.09 -12.25
N ALA A 49 -18.47 0.26 -13.54
CA ALA A 49 -17.30 0.53 -14.40
C ALA A 49 -16.23 1.45 -13.77
N ARG A 50 -16.67 2.51 -13.08
CA ARG A 50 -15.80 3.46 -12.36
C ARG A 50 -15.06 2.89 -11.14
N LYS A 51 -15.35 1.65 -10.75
CA LYS A 51 -14.85 0.96 -9.54
C LYS A 51 -13.99 -0.27 -9.85
N ARG A 52 -13.80 -0.60 -11.13
CA ARG A 52 -13.00 -1.74 -11.61
C ARG A 52 -11.49 -1.45 -11.66
N HIS A 53 -11.05 -0.34 -11.07
CA HIS A 53 -9.63 0.02 -11.08
C HIS A 53 -8.83 -0.99 -10.26
N PRO A 54 -7.65 -1.48 -10.71
CA PRO A 54 -6.87 -2.49 -10.01
C PRO A 54 -6.61 -2.15 -8.55
N ALA A 55 -6.17 -0.91 -8.26
CA ALA A 55 -5.95 -0.45 -6.89
C ALA A 55 -7.17 -0.61 -5.95
N LEU A 56 -8.40 -0.41 -6.46
CA LEU A 56 -9.61 -0.56 -5.65
C LEU A 56 -9.93 -2.03 -5.38
N ILE A 57 -9.77 -2.89 -6.38
CA ILE A 57 -10.01 -4.33 -6.23
C ILE A 57 -8.96 -4.95 -5.30
N LEU A 58 -7.69 -4.60 -5.44
CA LEU A 58 -6.63 -5.02 -4.52
C LEU A 58 -6.90 -4.54 -3.09
N ALA A 59 -7.35 -3.29 -2.91
CA ALA A 59 -7.73 -2.79 -1.59
C ALA A 59 -8.93 -3.54 -0.99
N ALA A 60 -9.92 -3.92 -1.80
CA ALA A 60 -11.06 -4.70 -1.35
C ALA A 60 -10.66 -6.13 -0.92
N LEU A 61 -9.79 -6.79 -1.68
CA LEU A 61 -9.22 -8.09 -1.31
C LEU A 61 -8.41 -7.99 0.00
N HIS A 62 -7.62 -6.93 0.15
CA HIS A 62 -6.86 -6.67 1.37
C HIS A 62 -7.77 -6.39 2.59
N ASP A 63 -8.89 -5.68 2.41
CA ASP A 63 -9.90 -5.47 3.46
C ASP A 63 -10.50 -6.81 3.94
N LEU A 64 -10.75 -7.75 3.02
CA LEU A 64 -11.21 -9.10 3.37
C LEU A 64 -10.13 -9.90 4.12
N ALA A 65 -8.86 -9.77 3.73
CA ALA A 65 -7.76 -10.40 4.45
C ALA A 65 -7.62 -9.84 5.88
N LEU A 66 -7.63 -8.52 6.06
CA LEU A 66 -7.50 -7.86 7.37
C LEU A 66 -8.69 -8.12 8.29
N SER A 67 -9.89 -8.26 7.74
CA SER A 67 -11.10 -8.62 8.51
C SER A 67 -11.17 -10.11 8.87
N GLY A 68 -10.17 -10.91 8.47
CA GLY A 68 -10.11 -12.35 8.75
C GLY A 68 -11.04 -13.19 7.86
N ARG A 69 -11.69 -12.57 6.87
CA ARG A 69 -12.66 -13.23 5.98
C ARG A 69 -12.00 -14.00 4.84
N ALA A 70 -10.77 -13.64 4.49
CA ALA A 70 -9.94 -14.35 3.51
C ALA A 70 -8.65 -14.86 4.18
N PRO A 71 -8.72 -15.92 5.01
CA PRO A 71 -7.59 -16.36 5.83
C PRO A 71 -6.40 -16.86 5.02
N ALA A 72 -6.63 -17.52 3.87
CA ALA A 72 -5.55 -17.95 2.97
C ALA A 72 -4.79 -16.74 2.39
N LEU A 73 -5.53 -15.70 1.98
CA LEU A 73 -4.93 -14.47 1.46
C LEU A 73 -4.17 -13.71 2.55
N ALA A 74 -4.72 -13.64 3.77
CA ALA A 74 -4.06 -13.05 4.93
C ALA A 74 -2.74 -13.77 5.28
N ALA A 75 -2.74 -15.10 5.24
CA ALA A 75 -1.54 -15.90 5.46
C ALA A 75 -0.49 -15.65 4.37
N ALA A 76 -0.90 -15.57 3.10
CA ALA A 76 0.00 -15.30 1.98
C ALA A 76 0.63 -13.89 2.06
N TYR A 77 -0.14 -12.87 2.44
CA TYR A 77 0.38 -11.52 2.68
C TYR A 77 1.36 -11.47 3.85
N THR A 78 1.05 -12.18 4.94
CA THR A 78 1.94 -12.25 6.12
C THR A 78 3.25 -12.95 5.78
N ALA A 79 3.19 -14.02 4.98
CA ALA A 79 4.36 -14.75 4.52
C ALA A 79 5.15 -14.01 3.42
N ALA A 80 4.65 -12.86 2.94
CA ALA A 80 5.19 -12.11 1.81
C ALA A 80 5.42 -12.99 0.56
N ASN A 81 4.54 -13.97 0.32
CA ASN A 81 4.64 -14.92 -0.79
C ASN A 81 3.77 -14.47 -1.97
N PRO A 82 4.36 -13.98 -3.09
CA PRO A 82 3.58 -13.43 -4.21
C PRO A 82 2.73 -14.47 -4.94
N ASP A 83 3.22 -15.69 -5.14
CA ASP A 83 2.48 -16.73 -5.84
C ASP A 83 1.29 -17.22 -5.01
N ALA A 84 1.52 -17.51 -3.72
CA ALA A 84 0.43 -17.87 -2.81
C ALA A 84 -0.62 -16.75 -2.69
N ALA A 85 -0.18 -15.48 -2.74
CA ALA A 85 -1.09 -14.34 -2.69
C ALA A 85 -1.93 -14.23 -3.98
N ALA A 86 -1.35 -14.51 -5.15
CA ALA A 86 -2.08 -14.54 -6.41
C ALA A 86 -3.15 -15.64 -6.43
N ASP A 87 -2.79 -16.86 -6.04
CA ASP A 87 -3.73 -17.99 -5.98
C ASP A 87 -4.87 -17.70 -4.99
N ALA A 88 -4.53 -17.26 -3.77
CA ALA A 88 -5.52 -16.95 -2.76
C ALA A 88 -6.41 -15.75 -3.14
N ALA A 89 -5.86 -14.76 -3.85
CA ALA A 89 -6.63 -13.60 -4.32
C ALA A 89 -7.62 -13.98 -5.43
N LEU A 90 -7.22 -14.85 -6.35
CA LEU A 90 -8.12 -15.41 -7.37
C LEU A 90 -9.27 -16.16 -6.72
N ASP A 91 -8.95 -17.11 -5.83
CA ASP A 91 -9.96 -17.89 -5.10
C ASP A 91 -10.91 -17.00 -4.29
N THR A 92 -10.37 -16.01 -3.56
CA THR A 92 -11.16 -15.05 -2.78
C THR A 92 -12.08 -14.24 -3.69
N LEU A 93 -11.58 -13.71 -4.81
CA LEU A 93 -12.38 -12.92 -5.74
C LEU A 93 -13.54 -13.75 -6.33
N LEU A 94 -13.26 -14.98 -6.76
CA LEU A 94 -14.25 -15.85 -7.38
C LEU A 94 -15.30 -16.32 -6.37
N THR A 95 -14.89 -16.66 -5.15
CA THR A 95 -15.80 -17.12 -4.08
C THR A 95 -16.61 -15.97 -3.49
N MET A 96 -16.06 -14.75 -3.43
CA MET A 96 -16.63 -13.60 -2.72
C MET A 96 -16.88 -12.42 -3.67
N THR A 97 -17.25 -12.68 -4.92
CA THR A 97 -17.37 -11.66 -5.99
C THR A 97 -18.24 -10.48 -5.57
N ASP A 98 -19.47 -10.73 -5.09
CA ASP A 98 -20.42 -9.69 -4.70
C ASP A 98 -19.89 -8.82 -3.56
N GLU A 99 -19.11 -9.41 -2.65
CA GLU A 99 -18.57 -8.75 -1.48
C GLU A 99 -17.39 -7.85 -1.86
N VAL A 100 -16.50 -8.34 -2.73
CA VAL A 100 -15.43 -7.55 -3.33
C VAL A 100 -16.02 -6.37 -4.11
N ALA A 101 -17.04 -6.61 -4.94
CA ALA A 101 -17.73 -5.57 -5.71
C ALA A 101 -18.39 -4.54 -4.79
N THR A 102 -19.02 -4.98 -3.70
CA THR A 102 -19.64 -4.12 -2.68
C THR A 102 -18.59 -3.25 -2.00
N ILE A 103 -17.46 -3.80 -1.54
CA ILE A 103 -16.39 -3.03 -0.90
C ILE A 103 -15.83 -1.99 -1.88
N ALA A 104 -15.53 -2.39 -3.12
CA ALA A 104 -15.02 -1.50 -4.15
C ALA A 104 -16.02 -0.37 -4.50
N ALA A 105 -17.31 -0.66 -4.48
CA ALA A 105 -18.37 0.32 -4.75
C ALA A 105 -18.43 1.43 -3.69
N HIS A 106 -18.21 1.11 -2.42
CA HIS A 106 -18.35 2.05 -1.31
C HIS A 106 -17.05 2.77 -0.92
N ARG A 107 -15.89 2.20 -1.28
CA ARG A 107 -14.58 2.80 -0.93
C ARG A 107 -13.97 3.64 -2.05
N LYS A 108 -13.03 4.51 -1.67
CA LYS A 108 -12.14 5.24 -2.58
C LYS A 108 -10.71 4.98 -2.11
N THR A 109 -9.82 4.60 -3.02
CA THR A 109 -8.39 4.60 -2.74
C THR A 109 -7.93 6.04 -2.55
N ARG A 110 -7.07 6.26 -1.57
CA ARG A 110 -6.35 7.52 -1.40
C ARG A 110 -4.90 7.23 -1.70
N THR A 111 -4.28 8.05 -2.55
CA THR A 111 -2.84 8.01 -2.76
C THR A 111 -2.17 8.43 -1.46
N GLY A 112 -1.56 7.48 -0.75
CA GLY A 112 -0.75 7.74 0.42
C GLY A 112 0.71 7.79 0.02
N GLU A 113 1.39 8.90 0.24
CA GLU A 113 2.85 8.92 0.22
C GLU A 113 3.36 8.32 1.53
N THR A 114 3.84 7.09 1.45
CA THR A 114 4.56 6.43 2.54
C THR A 114 6.00 6.93 2.57
N GLY A 115 6.53 7.28 3.74
CA GLY A 115 7.95 7.58 3.92
C GLY A 115 8.31 9.01 4.29
N ARG A 116 7.37 9.98 4.27
CA ARG A 116 7.66 11.37 4.69
C ARG A 116 8.16 11.46 6.14
N TYR A 117 7.75 10.53 6.99
CA TYR A 117 8.24 10.40 8.37
C TYR A 117 9.77 10.34 8.46
N ALA A 118 10.47 9.82 7.44
CA ALA A 118 11.93 9.82 7.35
C ALA A 118 12.55 11.21 7.29
N VAL A 119 11.85 12.19 6.75
CA VAL A 119 12.33 13.58 6.70
C VAL A 119 11.71 14.41 7.81
N LEU A 120 10.46 14.11 8.17
CA LEU A 120 9.73 14.85 9.19
C LEU A 120 10.33 14.66 10.58
N TYR A 121 10.77 13.46 10.95
CA TYR A 121 11.28 13.21 12.29
C TYR A 121 12.46 14.13 12.65
N PRO A 122 13.58 14.16 11.91
CA PRO A 122 14.70 15.03 12.26
C PRO A 122 14.31 16.52 12.24
N ALA A 123 13.43 16.94 11.32
CA ALA A 123 12.94 18.32 11.27
C ALA A 123 12.10 18.71 12.50
N ILE A 124 11.25 17.80 12.97
CA ILE A 124 10.43 17.99 14.18
C ILE A 124 11.34 18.06 15.41
N THR A 125 12.32 17.16 15.52
CA THR A 125 13.29 17.15 16.63
C THR A 125 14.09 18.46 16.70
N GLU A 126 14.59 18.94 15.57
CA GLU A 126 15.33 20.21 15.51
C GLU A 126 14.44 21.41 15.85
N ALA A 127 13.19 21.44 15.36
CA ALA A 127 12.24 22.49 15.70
C ALA A 127 11.91 22.51 17.21
N ALA A 128 11.72 21.33 17.82
CA ALA A 128 11.50 21.18 19.24
C ALA A 128 12.70 21.68 20.05
N HIS A 129 13.92 21.31 19.64
CA HIS A 129 15.16 21.77 20.26
C HIS A 129 15.27 23.30 20.27
N ARG A 130 15.07 23.94 19.11
CA ARG A 130 15.12 25.41 18.99
C ARG A 130 14.04 26.13 19.80
N ALA A 131 12.87 25.51 19.95
CA ALA A 131 11.77 26.04 20.73
C ALA A 131 11.92 25.79 22.24
N GLY A 132 12.91 25.00 22.67
CA GLY A 132 13.01 24.54 24.07
C GLY A 132 11.84 23.67 24.51
N ALA A 133 11.16 23.02 23.56
CA ALA A 133 9.98 22.20 23.81
C ALA A 133 10.38 20.73 24.03
N ASN A 134 9.82 20.13 25.08
CA ASN A 134 10.00 18.70 25.39
C ASN A 134 8.79 17.84 24.99
N THR A 135 7.73 18.45 24.44
CA THR A 135 6.53 17.78 23.97
C THR A 135 5.99 18.52 22.75
N ILE A 136 5.68 17.77 21.69
CA ILE A 136 5.17 18.28 20.43
C ILE A 136 3.86 17.59 20.09
N GLY A 137 2.81 18.38 19.83
CA GLY A 137 1.56 17.88 19.25
C GLY A 137 1.60 18.00 17.72
N LEU A 138 1.37 16.89 17.01
CA LEU A 138 1.33 16.87 15.55
C LEU A 138 -0.13 16.80 15.06
N ILE A 139 -0.43 17.54 14.00
CA ILE A 139 -1.73 17.52 13.31
C ILE A 139 -1.47 17.34 11.81
N ASP A 140 -2.05 16.29 11.22
CA ASP A 140 -1.96 15.98 9.79
C ASP A 140 -3.37 15.90 9.20
N VAL A 141 -3.73 16.94 8.43
CA VAL A 141 -5.07 17.05 7.81
C VAL A 141 -5.19 16.06 6.67
N GLY A 142 -6.00 15.03 6.90
CA GLY A 142 -6.20 13.97 5.92
C GLY A 142 -5.14 12.87 6.00
N CYS A 143 -4.59 12.61 7.20
CA CYS A 143 -3.59 11.57 7.41
C CYS A 143 -4.01 10.22 6.78
N SER A 144 -3.06 9.57 6.11
CA SER A 144 -3.23 8.22 5.54
C SER A 144 -3.12 7.18 6.68
N ALA A 145 -2.18 6.24 6.61
CA ALA A 145 -1.88 5.29 7.69
C ALA A 145 -1.29 5.92 8.98
N ALA A 146 -1.37 7.25 9.13
CA ALA A 146 -0.91 8.02 10.29
C ALA A 146 0.58 7.86 10.68
N LEU A 147 1.43 7.27 9.83
CA LEU A 147 2.86 7.12 10.11
C LEU A 147 3.57 8.48 10.33
N ASN A 148 3.13 9.54 9.63
CA ASN A 148 3.66 10.89 9.84
C ASN A 148 3.27 11.51 11.20
N LEU A 149 2.26 10.95 11.88
CA LEU A 149 1.87 11.35 13.23
C LEU A 149 2.55 10.49 14.30
N ASN A 150 3.23 9.42 13.90
CA ASN A 150 3.89 8.45 14.78
C ASN A 150 5.37 8.31 14.40
N VAL A 151 6.02 9.45 14.11
CA VAL A 151 7.42 9.49 13.63
C VAL A 151 8.39 8.84 14.61
N ASP A 152 8.08 8.89 15.90
CA ASP A 152 8.83 8.30 17.01
C ASP A 152 8.63 6.77 17.15
N ARG A 153 7.56 6.21 16.57
CA ARG A 153 7.23 4.77 16.67
C ARG A 153 7.69 3.93 15.49
N VAL A 154 8.24 4.56 14.45
CA VAL A 154 8.83 3.88 13.30
C VAL A 154 10.34 3.85 13.47
N GLY A 155 10.98 2.74 13.11
CA GLY A 155 12.44 2.66 13.11
C GLY A 155 13.00 3.21 11.80
N ILE A 156 13.93 4.16 11.89
CA ILE A 156 14.53 4.79 10.70
C ILE A 156 16.04 4.78 10.83
N THR A 157 16.72 4.15 9.88
CA THR A 157 18.18 4.12 9.80
C THR A 157 18.64 5.03 8.67
N TYR A 158 19.42 6.06 8.98
CA TYR A 158 20.03 6.97 8.02
C TYR A 158 21.46 6.53 7.74
N GLY A 159 21.82 6.38 6.46
CA GLY A 159 23.23 6.22 6.08
C GLY A 159 24.02 7.48 6.47
N PRO A 160 25.10 7.41 7.29
CA PRO A 160 26.03 6.27 7.47
C PRO A 160 25.85 5.37 8.72
N GLY A 161 24.74 5.45 9.47
CA GLY A 161 24.45 4.53 10.58
C GLY A 161 23.65 5.10 11.75
N GLN A 162 23.23 6.37 11.68
CA GLN A 162 22.36 6.97 12.70
C GLN A 162 20.96 6.37 12.63
N SER A 163 20.32 6.17 13.78
CA SER A 163 18.96 5.64 13.84
C SER A 163 18.08 6.54 14.70
N LEU A 164 16.83 6.73 14.28
CA LEU A 164 15.78 7.40 15.03
C LEU A 164 14.57 6.50 15.21
N GLY A 165 13.80 6.77 16.27
CA GLY A 165 12.55 6.11 16.59
C GLY A 165 12.73 4.77 17.30
N ASP A 166 11.73 3.90 17.18
CA ASP A 166 11.69 2.63 17.91
C ASP A 166 12.42 1.51 17.13
N PRO A 167 13.57 1.02 17.62
CA PRO A 167 14.31 -0.07 16.98
C PRO A 167 13.56 -1.41 17.00
N SER A 168 12.55 -1.56 17.87
CA SER A 168 11.68 -2.75 17.94
C SER A 168 10.44 -2.64 17.05
N SER A 169 10.25 -1.51 16.37
CA SER A 169 9.11 -1.29 15.49
C SER A 169 9.03 -2.36 14.39
N PRO A 170 7.85 -2.91 14.09
CA PRO A 170 7.67 -3.78 12.93
C PRO A 170 7.82 -2.99 11.60
N VAL A 171 7.80 -1.65 11.66
CA VAL A 171 8.04 -0.78 10.51
C VAL A 171 9.46 -0.23 10.60
N GLN A 172 10.33 -0.77 9.76
CA GLN A 172 11.72 -0.35 9.62
C GLN A 172 11.95 0.26 8.24
N LEU A 173 12.62 1.42 8.19
CA LEU A 173 12.96 2.12 6.96
C LEU A 173 14.43 2.49 6.94
N SER A 174 15.07 2.34 5.78
CA SER A 174 16.40 2.90 5.54
C SER A 174 16.29 4.15 4.66
N ALA A 175 17.01 5.20 5.02
CA ALA A 175 17.09 6.45 4.27
C ALA A 175 18.56 6.83 4.00
N SER A 176 18.83 7.43 2.85
CA SER A 176 20.14 8.01 2.55
C SER A 176 20.12 9.51 2.79
N LEU A 177 21.20 10.03 3.36
CA LEU A 177 21.41 11.47 3.47
C LEU A 177 21.92 12.02 2.14
N VAL A 178 21.34 13.13 1.70
CA VAL A 178 21.76 13.86 0.51
C VAL A 178 22.24 15.25 0.96
N GLY A 179 23.52 15.54 0.72
CA GLY A 179 24.21 16.73 1.21
C GLY A 179 25.14 16.42 2.39
N GLU A 180 25.99 17.39 2.76
CA GLU A 180 27.07 17.20 3.75
C GLU A 180 26.69 17.55 5.19
N ARG A 181 25.41 17.90 5.46
CA ARG A 181 24.98 18.26 6.82
C ARG A 181 24.60 16.98 7.59
N PRO A 182 25.18 16.73 8.78
CA PRO A 182 24.76 15.62 9.63
C PRO A 182 23.31 15.79 10.07
N VAL A 183 22.63 14.64 10.28
CA VAL A 183 21.33 14.55 10.96
C VAL A 183 21.53 14.36 12.45
#